data_AF-A0A3E2CJR6-F1
#
_entry.id   AF-A0A3E2CJR6-F1
#
_cell.length_a   1.000
_cell.length_b   1.000
_cell.length_c   1.000
_cell.angle_alpha   90.00
_cell.angle_beta   90.00
_cell.angle_gamma   90.00
#
_symmetry.space_group_name_H-M   'P 1'
#
loop_
_entity.id
_entity.type
_entity.pdbx_description
1 polymer ?
#
loop_
_entity_poly.entity_id
_entity_poly.type
_entity_poly.pdbx_seq_one_letter_code
_entity_poly.pdbx_strand_id
1 'polypeptide(L)'
;MFDMGFGTTGAGFADAAGDGLESMYQEVILDAARNPHGKTHFESTDELAQAELQEESQESAGNTKSAEITLNNAHESCVAAGENSALGQSHQFNPTCGDEVTMRVELSRSANNDETPIVSSIKWDGHGCSISQASLSMMVDLVEGKSVDEALRLDALFHKLMESRGEGFENEEDEDALEDAMVLQGVSRYPMRIKCALLAWEGLKDSIAKAMKEL
;
A
#
# COMPACT_ATOMS: atom_id res chain seq x y z
N MET A 1 -23.16 58.84 -34.80
CA MET A 1 -21.71 58.51 -34.90
C MET A 1 -21.13 58.75 -33.52
N PHE A 2 -20.60 57.67 -32.92
CA PHE A 2 -20.04 57.52 -31.56
C PHE A 2 -21.01 57.48 -30.38
N ASP A 3 -21.50 56.25 -30.12
CA ASP A 3 -21.93 55.76 -28.82
C ASP A 3 -20.69 55.27 -28.05
N MET A 4 -20.43 55.82 -26.85
CA MET A 4 -19.37 55.39 -25.94
C MET A 4 -19.97 54.46 -24.89
N GLY A 5 -20.02 53.17 -25.21
CA GLY A 5 -20.33 52.10 -24.27
C GLY A 5 -19.15 51.80 -23.36
N PHE A 6 -19.29 52.12 -22.07
CA PHE A 6 -18.50 51.53 -20.99
C PHE A 6 -18.72 50.01 -20.98
N GLY A 7 -17.69 49.24 -21.33
CA GLY A 7 -17.67 47.79 -21.21
C GLY A 7 -16.78 47.36 -20.05
N THR A 8 -17.32 47.38 -18.83
CA THR A 8 -16.78 46.59 -17.72
C THR A 8 -17.70 45.39 -17.54
N THR A 9 -17.25 44.17 -17.82
CA THR A 9 -17.79 42.94 -17.19
C THR A 9 -16.98 41.72 -17.61
N GLY A 10 -16.46 40.99 -16.63
CA GLY A 10 -16.54 39.53 -16.63
C GLY A 10 -15.30 38.75 -17.07
N ALA A 11 -14.22 38.79 -16.28
CA ALA A 11 -13.25 37.70 -16.23
C ALA A 11 -12.89 37.45 -14.76
N GLY A 12 -13.59 36.52 -14.14
CA GLY A 12 -13.44 36.14 -12.74
C GLY A 12 -14.68 35.36 -12.32
N PHE A 13 -14.50 34.29 -11.55
CA PHE A 13 -15.52 33.36 -11.01
C PHE A 13 -15.73 32.00 -11.71
N ALA A 14 -14.76 31.46 -12.47
CA ALA A 14 -14.75 30.02 -12.80
C ALA A 14 -13.57 29.23 -12.20
N ASP A 15 -12.50 29.90 -11.74
CA ASP A 15 -11.23 29.26 -11.38
C ASP A 15 -11.05 28.98 -9.88
N ALA A 16 -11.83 29.63 -9.01
CA ALA A 16 -11.61 29.59 -7.56
C ALA A 16 -12.14 28.32 -6.87
N ALA A 17 -13.11 27.62 -7.48
CA ALA A 17 -13.68 26.40 -6.92
C ALA A 17 -12.84 25.15 -7.26
N GLY A 18 -12.21 25.13 -8.45
CA GLY A 18 -11.31 24.06 -8.86
C GLY A 18 -10.00 24.05 -8.07
N ASP A 19 -9.41 25.23 -7.86
CA ASP A 19 -8.16 25.41 -7.12
C ASP A 19 -8.29 24.99 -5.63
N GLY A 20 -9.45 25.29 -5.01
CA GLY A 20 -9.72 24.88 -3.64
C GLY A 20 -9.87 23.36 -3.44
N LEU A 21 -10.55 22.68 -4.38
CA LEU A 21 -10.70 21.23 -4.35
C LEU A 21 -9.38 20.51 -4.66
N GLU A 22 -8.61 21.02 -5.62
CA GLU A 22 -7.30 20.48 -5.97
C GLU A 22 -6.30 20.64 -4.81
N SER A 23 -6.29 21.80 -4.14
CA SER A 23 -5.49 22.01 -2.92
C SER A 23 -5.87 21.04 -1.80
N MET A 24 -7.16 20.72 -1.65
CA MET A 24 -7.61 19.74 -0.64
C MET A 24 -7.08 18.34 -0.96
N TYR A 25 -7.21 17.88 -2.20
CA TYR A 25 -6.71 16.55 -2.61
C TYR A 25 -5.19 16.44 -2.48
N GLN A 26 -4.45 17.51 -2.77
CA GLN A 26 -3.01 17.54 -2.57
C GLN A 26 -2.65 17.38 -1.09
N GLU A 27 -3.35 18.07 -0.18
CA GLU A 27 -3.11 17.93 1.26
C GLU A 27 -3.42 16.49 1.75
N VAL A 28 -4.50 15.86 1.29
CA VAL A 28 -4.81 14.46 1.64
C VAL A 28 -3.68 13.52 1.21
N ILE A 29 -3.19 13.64 -0.04
CA ILE A 29 -2.07 12.84 -0.53
C ILE A 29 -0.81 13.08 0.31
N LEU A 30 -0.53 14.34 0.68
CA LEU A 30 0.65 14.68 1.45
C LEU A 30 0.57 14.19 2.90
N ASP A 31 -0.61 14.21 3.51
CA ASP A 31 -0.81 13.70 4.86
C ASP A 31 -0.63 12.18 4.92
N ALA A 32 -1.30 11.45 4.01
CA ALA A 32 -1.14 10.00 3.87
C ALA A 32 0.32 9.60 3.58
N ALA A 33 1.06 10.43 2.83
CA ALA A 33 2.48 10.19 2.58
C ALA A 33 3.39 10.47 3.79
N ARG A 34 3.00 11.39 4.69
CA ARG A 34 3.78 11.75 5.89
C ARG A 34 3.55 10.76 7.02
N ASN A 35 2.31 10.33 7.21
CA ASN A 35 1.89 9.41 8.27
C ASN A 35 1.25 8.15 7.68
N PRO A 36 2.00 7.35 6.90
CA PRO A 36 1.42 6.22 6.20
C PRO A 36 0.99 5.09 7.13
N HIS A 37 -0.20 4.56 6.89
CA HIS A 37 -0.70 3.36 7.55
C HIS A 37 -0.01 2.10 7.02
N GLY A 38 0.15 1.11 7.89
CA GLY A 38 0.82 -0.16 7.59
C GLY A 38 2.35 -0.07 7.45
N LYS A 39 2.95 1.13 7.47
CA LYS A 39 4.40 1.29 7.37
C LYS A 39 5.11 0.80 8.64
N THR A 40 6.13 -0.01 8.45
CA THR A 40 7.04 -0.50 9.50
C THR A 40 8.46 -0.54 8.95
N HIS A 41 9.43 -0.78 9.81
CA HIS A 41 10.78 -1.17 9.40
C HIS A 41 10.86 -2.70 9.49
N PHE A 42 11.29 -3.36 8.42
CA PHE A 42 11.66 -4.76 8.46
C PHE A 42 13.16 -4.83 8.77
N GLU A 43 13.55 -5.62 9.77
CA GLU A 43 14.97 -5.91 9.97
C GLU A 43 15.50 -6.55 8.68
N SER A 44 16.56 -5.97 8.14
CA SER A 44 17.15 -6.51 6.92
C SER A 44 17.76 -7.87 7.24
N THR A 45 17.66 -8.81 6.31
CA THR A 45 18.36 -10.10 6.41
C THR A 45 19.87 -9.91 6.59
N ASP A 46 20.42 -8.77 6.15
CA ASP A 46 21.83 -8.40 6.33
C ASP A 46 22.14 -7.93 7.76
N GLU A 47 21.23 -7.24 8.44
CA GLU A 47 21.39 -6.86 9.85
C GLU A 47 21.23 -8.06 10.79
N LEU A 48 20.30 -8.96 10.48
CA LEU A 48 20.14 -10.23 11.19
C LEU A 48 21.35 -11.14 10.98
N ALA A 49 21.85 -11.27 9.73
CA ALA A 49 23.09 -11.99 9.46
C ALA A 49 24.31 -11.35 10.16
N GLN A 50 24.36 -10.01 10.28
CA GLN A 50 25.41 -9.33 11.04
C GLN A 50 25.28 -9.50 12.55
N ALA A 51 24.05 -9.60 13.07
CA ALA A 51 23.79 -9.89 14.48
C ALA A 51 24.18 -11.34 14.83
N GLU A 52 23.84 -12.31 13.98
CA GLU A 52 24.27 -13.72 14.10
C GLU A 52 25.81 -13.85 14.08
N LEU A 53 26.48 -13.11 13.18
CA LEU A 53 27.95 -13.05 13.13
C LEU A 53 28.58 -12.40 14.38
N GLN A 54 27.85 -11.49 15.05
CA GLN A 54 28.31 -10.91 16.31
C GLN A 54 28.09 -11.85 17.49
N GLU A 55 27.02 -12.65 17.49
CA GLU A 55 26.76 -13.66 18.53
C GLU A 55 27.77 -14.82 18.48
N GLU A 56 28.15 -15.32 17.29
CA GLU A 56 29.20 -16.34 17.14
C GLU A 56 30.58 -15.89 17.68
N SER A 57 30.84 -14.58 17.69
CA SER A 57 32.09 -14.03 18.23
C SER A 57 32.14 -13.97 19.76
N GLN A 58 30.98 -14.06 20.43
CA GLN A 58 30.88 -14.00 21.89
C GLN A 58 30.81 -15.39 22.57
N GLU A 59 30.53 -16.47 21.84
CA GLU A 59 30.52 -17.83 22.41
C GLU A 59 31.91 -18.46 22.63
N SER A 60 33.01 -17.83 22.19
CA SER A 60 34.37 -18.36 22.45
C SER A 60 34.86 -18.20 23.91
N ALA A 61 34.04 -17.65 24.81
CA ALA A 61 34.41 -17.48 26.21
C ALA A 61 33.25 -17.75 27.20
N GLY A 62 33.01 -19.02 27.57
CA GLY A 62 32.51 -19.32 28.93
C GLY A 62 31.49 -20.47 29.13
N ASN A 63 32.01 -21.69 29.29
CA ASN A 63 31.62 -22.73 30.27
C ASN A 63 30.13 -23.04 30.62
N THR A 64 29.66 -24.18 30.08
CA THR A 64 28.83 -25.26 30.66
C THR A 64 27.71 -24.94 31.67
N LYS A 65 26.45 -25.18 31.24
CA LYS A 65 25.44 -25.97 31.98
C LYS A 65 24.31 -26.37 31.03
N SER A 66 24.08 -27.68 30.90
CA SER A 66 22.92 -28.25 30.19
C SER A 66 21.62 -27.77 30.82
N ALA A 67 20.96 -26.84 30.16
CA ALA A 67 19.51 -26.72 30.19
C ALA A 67 19.01 -27.30 28.87
N GLU A 68 17.94 -28.07 28.92
CA GLU A 68 17.26 -28.61 27.75
C GLU A 68 16.69 -27.44 26.95
N ILE A 69 17.43 -27.00 25.92
CA ILE A 69 17.00 -25.96 25.01
C ILE A 69 16.08 -26.63 24.00
N THR A 70 14.77 -26.48 24.18
CA THR A 70 13.81 -26.75 23.10
C THR A 70 14.00 -25.67 22.04
N LEU A 71 14.84 -25.96 21.05
CA LEU A 71 15.01 -25.15 19.84
C LEU A 71 13.75 -25.30 18.98
N ASN A 72 12.82 -24.38 19.13
CA ASN A 72 11.78 -24.16 18.13
C ASN A 72 12.40 -23.38 16.97
N ASN A 73 13.00 -24.09 16.02
CA ASN A 73 13.43 -23.50 14.76
C ASN A 73 12.19 -23.25 13.88
N ALA A 74 11.54 -22.12 14.07
CA ALA A 74 10.72 -21.51 13.03
C ALA A 74 11.65 -20.61 12.21
N HIS A 75 11.83 -20.94 10.93
CA HIS A 75 12.62 -20.12 10.00
C HIS A 75 12.02 -18.71 9.95
N GLU A 76 12.83 -17.66 10.00
CA GLU A 76 12.36 -16.27 10.07
C GLU A 76 11.62 -15.80 8.80
N SER A 77 11.80 -16.51 7.67
CA SER A 77 10.93 -16.34 6.49
C SER A 77 9.54 -16.97 6.65
N CYS A 78 9.34 -17.75 7.71
CA CYS A 78 8.11 -18.38 8.14
C CYS A 78 7.81 -17.86 9.55
N VAL A 79 7.59 -16.54 9.68
CA VAL A 79 6.92 -16.01 10.88
C VAL A 79 5.61 -16.77 10.95
N ALA A 80 5.51 -17.67 11.93
CA ALA A 80 4.44 -18.65 12.01
C ALA A 80 3.12 -17.90 12.12
N ALA A 81 2.49 -17.73 10.96
CA ALA A 81 1.08 -17.50 10.85
C ALA A 81 0.43 -18.57 11.74
N GLY A 82 -0.49 -18.17 12.63
CA GLY A 82 -1.13 -19.09 13.56
C GLY A 82 -1.73 -20.28 12.80
N GLU A 83 -2.19 -21.33 13.49
CA GLU A 83 -2.70 -22.57 12.86
C GLU A 83 -3.82 -22.36 11.79
N ASN A 84 -4.34 -21.13 11.63
CA ASN A 84 -5.31 -20.70 10.63
C ASN A 84 -4.93 -19.42 9.86
N SER A 85 -3.66 -19.04 9.79
CA SER A 85 -3.20 -17.95 8.91
C SER A 85 -2.06 -18.39 7.99
N ALA A 86 -1.84 -17.61 6.92
CA ALA A 86 -0.72 -17.74 6.00
C ALA A 86 -0.12 -16.37 5.70
N LEU A 87 1.19 -16.29 5.53
CA LEU A 87 1.92 -15.06 5.28
C LEU A 87 2.48 -15.06 3.86
N GLY A 88 2.29 -13.97 3.12
CA GLY A 88 2.89 -13.76 1.81
C GLY A 88 3.70 -12.48 1.77
N GLN A 89 4.85 -12.52 1.09
CA GLN A 89 5.73 -11.36 0.96
C GLN A 89 6.06 -11.05 -0.50
N SER A 90 5.98 -9.78 -0.87
CA SER A 90 6.37 -9.28 -2.19
C SER A 90 7.34 -8.10 -2.08
N HIS A 91 8.27 -8.02 -3.03
CA HIS A 91 9.14 -6.87 -3.19
C HIS A 91 8.88 -6.25 -4.55
N GLN A 92 8.66 -4.93 -4.58
CA GLN A 92 8.30 -4.17 -5.76
C GLN A 92 9.25 -2.99 -5.93
N PHE A 93 9.67 -2.75 -7.18
CA PHE A 93 10.58 -1.67 -7.52
C PHE A 93 10.12 -0.95 -8.79
N ASN A 94 9.96 0.36 -8.71
CA ASN A 94 9.65 1.23 -9.84
C ASN A 94 10.84 2.16 -10.14
N PRO A 95 11.72 1.80 -11.10
CA PRO A 95 12.93 2.57 -11.42
C PRO A 95 12.67 3.96 -11.99
N THR A 96 11.44 4.24 -12.45
CA THR A 96 11.10 5.54 -13.05
C THR A 96 11.03 6.64 -11.99
N CYS A 97 10.44 6.35 -10.83
CA CYS A 97 10.37 7.26 -9.68
C CYS A 97 11.45 6.93 -8.62
N GLY A 98 12.09 5.76 -8.70
CA GLY A 98 12.94 5.22 -7.63
C GLY A 98 12.14 4.78 -6.42
N ASP A 99 10.88 4.35 -6.61
CA ASP A 99 10.08 3.81 -5.52
C ASP A 99 10.44 2.34 -5.28
N GLU A 100 10.57 1.94 -4.03
CA GLU A 100 10.89 0.58 -3.60
C GLU A 100 10.06 0.23 -2.38
N VAL A 101 9.40 -0.93 -2.40
CA VAL A 101 8.59 -1.41 -1.28
C VAL A 101 8.68 -2.91 -1.14
N THR A 102 8.86 -3.37 0.09
CA THR A 102 8.60 -4.75 0.50
C THR A 102 7.29 -4.76 1.26
N MET A 103 6.37 -5.64 0.87
CA MET A 103 5.05 -5.78 1.48
C MET A 103 4.88 -7.21 2.02
N ARG A 104 4.27 -7.31 3.19
CA ARG A 104 3.86 -8.55 3.84
C ARG A 104 2.35 -8.51 4.06
N VAL A 105 1.66 -9.54 3.62
CA VAL A 105 0.21 -9.72 3.77
C VAL A 105 -0.05 -11.00 4.51
N GLU A 106 -0.78 -10.92 5.61
CA GLU A 106 -1.28 -12.08 6.34
C GLU A 106 -2.73 -12.35 5.94
N LEU A 107 -3.02 -13.60 5.61
CA LEU A 107 -4.36 -14.10 5.36
C LEU A 107 -4.80 -14.98 6.52
N SER A 108 -6.04 -14.87 6.94
CA SER A 108 -6.65 -15.73 7.95
C SER A 108 -7.86 -16.47 7.38
N ARG A 109 -8.13 -17.68 7.86
CA ARG A 109 -9.38 -18.37 7.51
C ARG A 109 -10.58 -17.60 8.03
N SER A 110 -11.65 -17.53 7.24
CA SER A 110 -12.89 -16.86 7.64
C SER A 110 -13.57 -17.59 8.80
N ALA A 111 -13.95 -16.84 9.82
CA ALA A 111 -14.68 -17.37 10.99
C ALA A 111 -16.15 -17.69 10.68
N ASN A 112 -16.68 -17.21 9.55
CA ASN A 112 -18.12 -17.20 9.25
C ASN A 112 -18.56 -18.30 8.27
N ASN A 113 -17.83 -19.41 8.17
CA ASN A 113 -18.14 -20.52 7.27
C ASN A 113 -18.04 -20.15 5.77
N ASP A 114 -17.36 -19.03 5.47
CA ASP A 114 -16.97 -18.62 4.13
C ASP A 114 -15.66 -19.32 3.75
N GLU A 115 -15.53 -19.78 2.51
CA GLU A 115 -14.32 -20.43 2.02
C GLU A 115 -13.23 -19.41 1.66
N THR A 116 -13.60 -18.15 1.41
CA THR A 116 -12.64 -17.11 1.02
C THR A 116 -11.87 -16.58 2.24
N PRO A 117 -10.53 -16.58 2.21
CA PRO A 117 -9.71 -16.03 3.29
C PRO A 117 -9.88 -14.51 3.45
N ILE A 118 -9.56 -14.01 4.64
CA ILE A 118 -9.61 -12.58 4.98
C ILE A 118 -8.18 -12.04 5.07
N VAL A 119 -7.96 -10.86 4.51
CA VAL A 119 -6.70 -10.11 4.68
C VAL A 119 -6.66 -9.57 6.10
N SER A 120 -5.95 -10.24 7.01
CA SER A 120 -5.96 -9.89 8.43
C SER A 120 -5.00 -8.77 8.79
N SER A 121 -3.90 -8.62 8.02
CA SER A 121 -2.88 -7.62 8.28
C SER A 121 -2.09 -7.33 7.02
N ILE A 122 -1.81 -6.06 6.76
CA ILE A 122 -0.88 -5.61 5.75
C ILE A 122 0.20 -4.77 6.43
N LYS A 123 1.46 -5.11 6.17
CA LYS A 123 2.63 -4.36 6.63
C LYS A 123 3.58 -4.13 5.48
N TRP A 124 4.20 -2.97 5.43
CA TRP A 124 5.15 -2.65 4.37
C TRP A 124 6.33 -1.84 4.89
N ASP A 125 7.46 -1.98 4.23
CA ASP A 125 8.66 -1.20 4.44
C ASP A 125 9.20 -0.74 3.08
N GLY A 126 9.72 0.47 3.02
CA GLY A 126 10.24 1.04 1.79
C GLY A 126 10.20 2.55 1.74
N HIS A 127 10.55 3.05 0.57
CA HIS A 127 10.64 4.47 0.27
C HIS A 127 10.11 4.75 -1.14
N GLY A 128 9.62 5.98 -1.32
CA GLY A 128 9.08 6.39 -2.60
C GLY A 128 8.60 7.82 -2.58
N CYS A 129 8.14 8.30 -3.73
CA CYS A 129 7.50 9.60 -3.83
C CYS A 129 6.20 9.68 -3.02
N SER A 130 5.66 10.89 -2.84
CA SER A 130 4.42 11.08 -2.08
C SER A 130 3.24 10.27 -2.62
N ILE A 131 3.15 10.07 -3.94
CA ILE A 131 2.07 9.30 -4.57
C ILE A 131 2.16 7.82 -4.22
N SER A 132 3.35 7.22 -4.26
CA SER A 132 3.52 5.80 -3.95
C SER A 132 3.28 5.53 -2.46
N GLN A 133 3.74 6.42 -1.58
CA GLN A 133 3.48 6.31 -0.13
C GLN A 133 2.01 6.52 0.22
N ALA A 134 1.34 7.51 -0.40
CA ALA A 134 -0.10 7.72 -0.19
C ALA A 134 -0.92 6.53 -0.70
N SER A 135 -0.60 6.00 -1.89
CA SER A 135 -1.27 4.81 -2.44
C SER A 135 -1.09 3.58 -1.54
N LEU A 136 0.11 3.37 -0.99
CA LEU A 136 0.35 2.31 0.00
C LEU A 136 -0.53 2.48 1.24
N SER A 137 -0.58 3.70 1.81
CA SER A 137 -1.39 3.98 3.00
C SER A 137 -2.88 3.74 2.75
N MET A 138 -3.42 4.32 1.68
CA MET A 138 -4.85 4.21 1.33
C MET A 138 -5.22 2.76 0.99
N MET A 139 -4.34 2.01 0.32
CA MET A 139 -4.57 0.59 0.03
C MET A 139 -4.65 -0.24 1.32
N VAL A 140 -3.79 0.04 2.31
CA VAL A 140 -3.85 -0.66 3.61
C VAL A 140 -5.22 -0.45 4.26
N ASP A 141 -5.66 0.80 4.36
CA ASP A 141 -6.96 1.13 4.97
C ASP A 141 -8.13 0.50 4.22
N LEU A 142 -8.05 0.52 2.89
CA LEU A 142 -9.09 -0.04 2.03
C LEU A 142 -9.17 -1.55 2.12
N VAL A 143 -8.07 -2.27 2.32
CA VAL A 143 -8.04 -3.74 2.10
C VAL A 143 -7.94 -4.53 3.40
N GLU A 144 -7.33 -4.00 4.45
CA GLU A 144 -7.19 -4.70 5.72
C GLU A 144 -8.57 -5.01 6.33
N GLY A 145 -8.80 -6.27 6.70
CA GLY A 145 -10.07 -6.79 7.22
C GLY A 145 -11.07 -7.25 6.15
N LYS A 146 -10.81 -7.06 4.86
CA LYS A 146 -11.68 -7.52 3.76
C LYS A 146 -11.33 -8.94 3.30
N SER A 147 -12.26 -9.59 2.60
CA SER A 147 -11.99 -10.87 1.95
C SER A 147 -10.99 -10.70 0.81
N VAL A 148 -10.25 -11.76 0.46
CA VAL A 148 -9.33 -11.76 -0.68
C VAL A 148 -10.05 -11.39 -1.98
N ASP A 149 -11.28 -11.86 -2.19
CA ASP A 149 -12.06 -11.53 -3.40
C ASP A 149 -12.39 -10.04 -3.46
N GLU A 150 -12.76 -9.43 -2.32
CA GLU A 150 -13.03 -8.00 -2.26
C GLU A 150 -11.75 -7.18 -2.46
N ALA A 151 -10.63 -7.60 -1.87
CA ALA A 151 -9.32 -6.99 -2.07
C ALA A 151 -8.93 -6.96 -3.56
N LEU A 152 -9.10 -8.09 -4.27
CA LEU A 152 -8.81 -8.18 -5.71
C LEU A 152 -9.81 -7.41 -6.57
N ARG A 153 -11.06 -7.26 -6.12
CA ARG A 153 -12.03 -6.36 -6.77
C ARG A 153 -11.57 -4.90 -6.66
N LEU A 154 -11.13 -4.47 -5.50
CA LEU A 154 -10.61 -3.11 -5.27
C LEU A 154 -9.33 -2.85 -6.07
N ASP A 155 -8.43 -3.83 -6.16
CA ASP A 155 -7.25 -3.78 -7.04
C ASP A 155 -7.63 -3.53 -8.50
N ALA A 156 -8.56 -4.31 -9.04
CA ALA A 156 -9.03 -4.14 -10.41
C ALA A 156 -9.71 -2.76 -10.61
N LEU A 157 -10.44 -2.29 -9.60
CA LEU A 157 -11.10 -1.00 -9.65
C LEU A 157 -10.10 0.15 -9.64
N PHE A 158 -9.08 0.09 -8.79
CA PHE A 158 -8.03 1.09 -8.75
C PHE A 158 -7.20 1.13 -10.06
N HIS A 159 -6.97 -0.02 -10.70
CA HIS A 159 -6.38 -0.06 -12.03
C HIS A 159 -7.26 0.65 -13.07
N LYS A 160 -8.57 0.40 -13.06
CA LYS A 160 -9.53 1.10 -13.94
C LYS A 160 -9.51 2.61 -13.69
N LEU A 161 -9.40 3.06 -12.43
CA LEU A 161 -9.23 4.47 -12.10
C LEU A 161 -7.95 5.04 -12.71
N MET A 162 -6.82 4.33 -12.63
CA MET A 162 -5.56 4.78 -13.22
C MET A 162 -5.57 4.81 -14.75
N GLU A 163 -6.42 4.01 -15.38
CA GLU A 163 -6.64 4.01 -16.83
C GLU A 163 -7.65 5.07 -17.31
N SER A 164 -8.40 5.69 -16.38
CA SER A 164 -9.48 6.65 -16.69
C SER A 164 -9.00 7.98 -17.30
N ARG A 165 -7.69 8.28 -17.27
CA ARG A 165 -7.10 9.53 -17.77
C ARG A 165 -7.71 10.80 -17.15
N GLY A 166 -8.20 10.68 -15.92
CA GLY A 166 -8.72 11.78 -15.11
C GLY A 166 -10.22 11.96 -15.21
N GLU A 167 -10.92 11.12 -15.96
CA GLU A 167 -12.38 11.11 -16.05
C GLU A 167 -13.03 10.48 -14.81
N GLY A 168 -12.36 9.56 -14.12
CA GLY A 168 -12.93 8.89 -12.94
C GLY A 168 -13.88 7.76 -13.32
N PHE A 169 -14.95 7.57 -12.53
CA PHE A 169 -16.00 6.59 -12.79
C PHE A 169 -17.31 7.26 -13.20
N GLU A 170 -18.18 6.51 -13.86
CA GLU A 170 -19.53 6.97 -14.19
C GLU A 170 -20.55 6.57 -13.12
N ASN A 171 -20.26 5.53 -12.34
CA ASN A 171 -21.11 4.98 -11.30
C ASN A 171 -20.58 5.33 -9.90
N GLU A 172 -21.46 5.90 -9.09
CA GLU A 172 -21.19 6.30 -7.70
C GLU A 172 -20.73 5.10 -6.83
N GLU A 173 -21.25 3.90 -7.10
CA GLU A 173 -20.84 2.67 -6.40
C GLU A 173 -19.35 2.33 -6.56
N ASP A 174 -18.74 2.64 -7.71
CA ASP A 174 -17.30 2.41 -7.94
C ASP A 174 -16.47 3.49 -7.23
N GLU A 175 -16.96 4.73 -7.19
CA GLU A 175 -16.29 5.83 -6.47
C GLU A 175 -16.29 5.56 -4.97
N ASP A 176 -17.46 5.24 -4.41
CA ASP A 176 -17.65 4.94 -3.00
C ASP A 176 -16.81 3.74 -2.55
N ALA A 177 -16.65 2.75 -3.41
CA ALA A 177 -15.84 1.57 -3.11
C ALA A 177 -14.35 1.87 -2.92
N LEU A 178 -13.82 2.91 -3.56
CA LEU A 178 -12.41 3.31 -3.42
C LEU A 178 -12.17 4.32 -2.30
N GLU A 179 -13.21 4.83 -1.65
CA GLU A 179 -13.13 5.76 -0.52
C GLU A 179 -12.05 6.85 -0.74
N ASP A 180 -11.11 7.00 0.19
CA ASP A 180 -10.04 8.00 0.13
C ASP A 180 -9.06 7.79 -1.04
N ALA A 181 -8.97 6.58 -1.62
CA ALA A 181 -8.11 6.37 -2.78
C ALA A 181 -8.60 7.09 -4.05
N MET A 182 -9.86 7.54 -4.08
CA MET A 182 -10.38 8.37 -5.17
C MET A 182 -9.62 9.69 -5.34
N VAL A 183 -8.96 10.22 -4.30
CA VAL A 183 -8.15 11.44 -4.43
C VAL A 183 -6.99 11.28 -5.42
N LEU A 184 -6.58 10.04 -5.69
CA LEU A 184 -5.55 9.72 -6.68
C LEU A 184 -6.05 9.77 -8.13
N GLN A 185 -7.35 10.02 -8.38
CA GLN A 185 -7.90 10.16 -9.74
C GLN A 185 -7.07 11.12 -10.60
N GLY A 186 -6.62 12.25 -10.04
CA GLY A 186 -5.79 13.23 -10.75
C GLY A 186 -4.48 12.65 -11.30
N VAL A 187 -3.92 11.62 -10.65
CA VAL A 187 -2.68 10.95 -11.06
C VAL A 187 -2.83 10.24 -12.41
N SER A 188 -4.03 9.74 -12.73
CA SER A 188 -4.31 9.03 -14.00
C SER A 188 -4.10 9.91 -15.25
N ARG A 189 -4.08 11.25 -15.10
CA ARG A 189 -3.72 12.19 -16.18
C ARG A 189 -2.23 12.17 -16.54
N TYR A 190 -1.39 11.59 -15.69
CA TYR A 190 0.08 11.65 -15.80
C TYR A 190 0.67 10.24 -15.92
N PRO A 191 0.86 9.72 -17.16
CA PRO A 191 1.36 8.35 -17.39
C PRO A 191 2.65 7.99 -16.64
N MET A 192 3.53 8.98 -16.42
CA MET A 192 4.78 8.79 -15.69
C MET A 192 4.59 8.54 -14.18
N ARG A 193 3.43 8.93 -13.60
CA ARG A 193 3.11 8.77 -12.18
C ARG A 193 2.15 7.61 -11.90
N ILE A 194 1.49 7.08 -12.92
CA ILE A 194 0.60 5.90 -12.80
C ILE A 194 1.34 4.71 -12.16
N LYS A 195 2.58 4.43 -12.58
CA LYS A 195 3.38 3.35 -11.97
C LYS A 195 3.68 3.57 -10.50
N CYS A 196 3.83 4.83 -10.09
CA CYS A 196 4.10 5.18 -8.71
C CYS A 196 2.82 4.95 -7.86
N ALA A 197 1.62 5.19 -8.41
CA ALA A 197 0.34 4.85 -7.77
C ALA A 197 0.04 3.33 -7.72
N LEU A 198 0.33 2.58 -8.80
CA LEU A 198 0.02 1.15 -8.89
C LEU A 198 0.99 0.24 -8.12
N LEU A 199 2.14 0.74 -7.68
CA LEU A 199 3.17 -0.04 -6.98
C LEU A 199 2.62 -0.82 -5.77
N ALA A 200 1.79 -0.17 -4.95
CA ALA A 200 1.16 -0.76 -3.78
C ALA A 200 0.31 -1.99 -4.14
N TRP A 201 -0.49 -1.84 -5.19
CA TRP A 201 -1.48 -2.81 -5.64
C TRP A 201 -0.84 -4.05 -6.28
N GLU A 202 0.25 -3.87 -7.02
CA GLU A 202 1.08 -4.98 -7.50
C GLU A 202 1.71 -5.77 -6.34
N GLY A 203 2.17 -5.06 -5.30
CA GLY A 203 2.70 -5.68 -4.08
C GLY A 203 1.64 -6.47 -3.32
N LEU A 204 0.42 -5.95 -3.23
CA LEU A 204 -0.72 -6.62 -2.59
C LEU A 204 -1.05 -7.92 -3.33
N LYS A 205 -1.27 -7.85 -4.65
CA LYS A 205 -1.66 -9.00 -5.48
C LYS A 205 -0.63 -10.12 -5.41
N ASP A 206 0.66 -9.81 -5.52
CA ASP A 206 1.72 -10.82 -5.44
C ASP A 206 1.88 -11.39 -4.02
N SER A 207 1.76 -10.56 -2.97
CA SER A 207 1.78 -11.04 -1.58
C SER A 207 0.61 -11.97 -1.29
N ILE A 208 -0.62 -11.63 -1.70
CA ILE A 208 -1.81 -12.49 -1.58
C ILE A 208 -1.57 -13.80 -2.34
N ALA A 209 -1.09 -13.75 -3.58
CA ALA A 209 -0.86 -14.96 -4.38
C ALA A 209 0.18 -15.91 -3.76
N LYS A 210 1.13 -15.39 -2.99
CA LYS A 210 2.09 -16.19 -2.22
C LYS A 210 1.46 -16.76 -0.95
N ALA A 211 0.75 -15.96 -0.18
CA ALA A 211 0.05 -16.40 1.03
C ALA A 211 -0.98 -17.51 0.73
N MET A 212 -1.73 -17.40 -0.37
CA MET A 212 -2.73 -18.38 -0.80
C MET A 212 -2.15 -19.77 -1.11
N LYS A 213 -0.83 -19.88 -1.38
CA LYS A 213 -0.17 -21.19 -1.60
C LYS A 213 0.12 -21.92 -0.29
N GLU A 214 0.11 -21.20 0.82
CA GLU A 214 0.52 -21.67 2.14
C GLU A 214 -0.66 -21.84 3.11
N LEU A 215 -1.88 -21.47 2.71
CA LEU A 215 -3.12 -21.53 3.50
C LEU A 215 -3.92 -22.83 3.31
#